data_AF-A0A1V5N4V7-F1
#
_entry.id   AF-A0A1V5N4V7-F1
#
_cell.length_a   1.000
_cell.length_b   1.000
_cell.length_c   1.000
_cell.angle_alpha   90.00
_cell.angle_beta   90.00
_cell.angle_gamma   90.00
#
_symmetry.space_group_name_H-M   'P 1'
#
loop_
_entity.id
_entity.type
_entity.pdbx_description
1 polymer ?
#
loop_
_entity_poly.entity_id
_entity_poly.type
_entity_poly.pdbx_seq_one_letter_code
_entity_poly.pdbx_strand_id
1 'polypeptide(L)'
;MTKLMYVTLCVCLGIILCGNARANLLVNGDFEQGICAFLGDGPVIPGWTYWGTQGWHMNDAGYTIDEKAMLVWWDDVGMYQDVFDVVVGQEYQFSVSAITKAIDKLKGWDLVVKAEWTAENWATISSTEIGHFVGAKSESDPGDGVDTWKLITGTAVCPEGAAHGKIYFQLVQCGDWGYTGGSVCFDNASVVLVPEPMTMTLLGIGGMLFIRRRK
;
A
#
# COMPACT_ATOMS: atom_id res chain seq x y z
N MET A 1 -60.26 34.86 11.56
CA MET A 1 -58.97 35.21 12.21
C MET A 1 -58.01 34.04 12.03
N THR A 2 -57.16 34.09 11.02
CA THR A 2 -56.18 33.05 10.66
C THR A 2 -54.80 33.69 10.76
N LYS A 3 -53.98 33.28 11.74
CA LYS A 3 -52.57 33.66 11.80
C LYS A 3 -51.73 32.47 11.33
N LEU A 4 -51.15 32.66 10.14
CA LEU A 4 -50.26 31.76 9.43
C LEU A 4 -48.88 31.80 10.13
N MET A 5 -48.44 30.67 10.69
CA MET A 5 -47.14 30.52 11.32
C MET A 5 -46.14 30.01 10.26
N TYR A 6 -45.31 30.91 9.73
CA TYR A 6 -44.15 30.53 8.92
C TYR A 6 -43.05 30.03 9.85
N VAL A 7 -42.98 28.71 10.04
CA VAL A 7 -41.81 28.07 10.63
C VAL A 7 -40.75 27.97 9.53
N THR A 8 -39.78 28.87 9.59
CA THR A 8 -38.57 28.87 8.76
C THR A 8 -37.82 27.56 9.00
N LEU A 9 -37.99 26.61 8.08
CA LEU A 9 -37.19 25.39 8.00
C LEU A 9 -35.77 25.79 7.56
N CYS A 10 -34.88 25.99 8.53
CA CYS A 10 -33.43 26.00 8.28
C CYS A 10 -33.03 24.60 7.80
N VAL A 11 -33.07 24.39 6.49
CA VAL A 11 -32.44 23.23 5.83
C VAL A 11 -30.94 23.47 5.92
N CYS A 12 -30.33 23.01 7.01
CA CYS A 12 -28.89 22.82 7.08
C CYS A 12 -28.52 21.78 6.02
N LEU A 13 -27.98 22.27 4.91
CA LEU A 13 -27.36 21.48 3.86
C LEU A 13 -26.09 20.84 4.44
N GLY A 14 -26.27 19.80 5.26
CA GLY A 14 -25.19 18.94 5.70
C GLY A 14 -24.68 18.19 4.48
N ILE A 15 -23.65 18.73 3.83
CA ILE A 15 -22.87 17.99 2.85
C ILE A 15 -22.23 16.85 3.64
N ILE A 16 -22.90 15.70 3.61
CA ILE A 16 -22.33 14.44 4.05
C ILE A 16 -21.17 14.21 3.08
N LEU A 17 -19.96 14.51 3.53
CA LEU A 17 -18.72 14.06 2.90
C LEU A 17 -18.66 12.54 3.11
N CYS A 18 -19.48 11.79 2.38
CA CYS A 18 -19.25 10.37 2.16
C CYS A 18 -17.96 10.30 1.37
N GLY A 19 -16.83 10.13 2.06
CA GLY A 19 -15.59 9.71 1.43
C GLY A 19 -15.89 8.39 0.72
N ASN A 20 -15.90 8.38 -0.60
CA ASN A 20 -15.96 7.13 -1.35
C ASN A 20 -14.70 6.36 -0.99
N ALA A 21 -14.85 5.27 -0.23
CA ALA A 21 -13.78 4.29 -0.06
C ALA A 21 -13.35 3.87 -1.47
N ARG A 22 -12.11 4.16 -1.83
CA ARG A 22 -11.60 3.84 -3.15
C ARG A 22 -11.32 2.34 -3.21
N ALA A 23 -11.71 1.72 -4.32
CA ALA A 23 -11.41 0.33 -4.55
C ALA A 23 -9.89 0.15 -4.59
N ASN A 24 -9.41 -0.90 -3.91
CA ASN A 24 -8.02 -1.34 -4.05
C ASN A 24 -7.79 -1.74 -5.51
N LEU A 25 -6.72 -1.24 -6.10
CA LEU A 25 -6.32 -1.57 -7.48
C LEU A 25 -5.62 -2.93 -7.55
N LEU A 26 -5.23 -3.49 -6.41
CA LEU A 26 -4.66 -4.83 -6.33
C LEU A 26 -5.75 -5.91 -6.30
N VAL A 27 -5.47 -7.01 -7.00
CA VAL A 27 -6.16 -8.29 -6.86
C VAL A 27 -5.50 -9.06 -5.72
N ASN A 28 -6.31 -9.62 -4.81
CA ASN A 28 -5.82 -10.46 -3.70
C ASN A 28 -4.73 -9.75 -2.88
N GLY A 29 -4.93 -8.46 -2.58
CA GLY A 29 -3.99 -7.69 -1.76
C GLY A 29 -3.92 -8.14 -0.30
N ASP A 30 -4.98 -8.81 0.17
CA ASP A 30 -5.14 -9.47 1.47
C ASP A 30 -4.64 -10.93 1.46
N PHE A 31 -4.15 -11.45 0.34
CA PHE A 31 -3.60 -12.81 0.22
C PHE A 31 -4.56 -13.96 0.60
N GLU A 32 -5.87 -13.71 0.67
CA GLU A 32 -6.83 -14.75 1.08
C GLU A 32 -7.04 -15.84 0.00
N GLN A 33 -6.61 -15.56 -1.23
CA GLN A 33 -6.69 -16.48 -2.36
C GLN A 33 -5.36 -17.21 -2.61
N GLY A 34 -5.47 -18.47 -3.01
CA GLY A 34 -4.30 -19.33 -3.26
C GLY A 34 -4.14 -20.42 -2.20
N ILE A 35 -3.23 -21.36 -2.48
CA ILE A 35 -2.92 -22.48 -1.60
C ILE A 35 -1.82 -22.04 -0.62
N CYS A 36 -1.98 -22.38 0.66
CA CYS A 36 -0.92 -22.18 1.61
C CYS A 36 0.20 -23.20 1.36
N ALA A 37 1.39 -22.73 0.99
CA ALA A 37 2.53 -23.59 0.67
C ALA A 37 3.84 -22.82 0.72
N PHE A 38 4.94 -23.58 0.79
CA PHE A 38 6.29 -23.09 0.62
C PHE A 38 6.48 -22.55 -0.81
N LEU A 39 7.13 -21.38 -0.97
CA LEU A 39 7.32 -20.77 -2.30
C LEU A 39 8.18 -21.64 -3.23
N GLY A 40 9.08 -22.46 -2.69
CA GLY A 40 9.84 -23.42 -3.49
C GLY A 40 9.01 -24.53 -4.15
N ASP A 41 7.78 -24.75 -3.71
CA ASP A 41 6.83 -25.67 -4.37
C ASP A 41 6.10 -25.01 -5.55
N GLY A 42 6.32 -23.71 -5.79
CA GLY A 42 5.70 -22.96 -6.87
C GLY A 42 4.19 -22.73 -6.73
N PRO A 43 3.64 -22.38 -5.55
CA PRO A 43 2.21 -22.12 -5.41
C PRO A 43 1.77 -20.94 -6.28
N VAL A 44 0.55 -21.02 -6.79
CA VAL A 44 -0.12 -19.88 -7.44
C VAL A 44 -0.75 -19.00 -6.35
N ILE A 45 -0.29 -17.75 -6.27
CA ILE A 45 -0.88 -16.69 -5.45
C ILE A 45 -1.56 -15.73 -6.44
N PRO A 46 -2.89 -15.78 -6.61
CA PRO A 46 -3.59 -15.00 -7.64
C PRO A 46 -3.23 -13.52 -7.59
N GLY A 47 -2.93 -12.92 -8.76
CA GLY A 47 -2.55 -11.52 -8.88
C GLY A 47 -1.08 -11.20 -8.61
N TRP A 48 -0.31 -12.13 -8.02
CA TRP A 48 1.06 -11.87 -7.60
C TRP A 48 2.08 -12.67 -8.39
N THR A 49 3.18 -12.00 -8.75
CA THR A 49 4.39 -12.64 -9.25
C THR A 49 5.45 -12.57 -8.16
N TYR A 50 6.16 -13.68 -7.95
CA TYR A 50 7.28 -13.73 -6.99
C TYR A 50 8.49 -14.41 -7.62
N TRP A 51 9.65 -14.20 -7.01
CA TRP A 51 10.88 -14.91 -7.30
C TRP A 51 11.50 -15.40 -6.01
N GLY A 52 12.48 -16.29 -6.13
CA GLY A 52 13.09 -16.95 -4.99
C GLY A 52 12.22 -18.07 -4.44
N THR A 53 12.74 -18.74 -3.41
CA THR A 53 12.05 -19.88 -2.77
C THR A 53 11.83 -19.68 -1.28
N GLN A 54 12.48 -18.69 -0.67
CA GLN A 54 12.52 -18.50 0.78
C GLN A 54 11.29 -17.72 1.28
N GLY A 55 10.13 -18.34 1.15
CA GLY A 55 8.88 -17.78 1.64
C GLY A 55 7.80 -18.82 1.81
N TRP A 56 6.71 -18.40 2.41
CA TRP A 56 5.52 -19.22 2.62
C TRP A 56 4.29 -18.36 2.42
N HIS A 57 3.35 -18.82 1.60
CA HIS A 57 1.98 -18.32 1.64
C HIS A 57 1.28 -19.07 2.77
N MET A 58 1.10 -18.43 3.92
CA MET A 58 0.89 -19.12 5.21
C MET A 58 -0.47 -18.80 5.83
N ASN A 59 -0.82 -19.52 6.90
CA ASN A 59 -2.01 -19.32 7.72
C ASN A 59 -1.70 -19.46 9.23
N ASP A 60 -0.52 -19.01 9.63
CA ASP A 60 -0.04 -19.11 11.01
C ASP A 60 -0.85 -18.17 11.93
N ALA A 61 -1.56 -18.74 12.89
CA ALA A 61 -2.38 -17.98 13.83
C ALA A 61 -1.58 -16.88 14.56
N GLY A 62 -2.10 -15.65 14.54
CA GLY A 62 -1.45 -14.48 15.14
C GLY A 62 -0.48 -13.74 14.21
N TYR A 63 -0.18 -14.29 13.03
CA TYR A 63 0.67 -13.66 12.01
C TYR A 63 -0.03 -13.51 10.64
N THR A 64 -1.35 -13.62 10.65
CA THR A 64 -2.27 -13.22 9.59
C THR A 64 -3.18 -12.12 10.14
N ILE A 65 -3.70 -11.22 9.30
CA ILE A 65 -4.75 -10.28 9.72
C ILE A 65 -6.11 -10.99 9.64
N ASP A 66 -6.33 -11.73 8.56
CA ASP A 66 -7.48 -12.60 8.35
C ASP A 66 -7.04 -14.08 8.42
N GLU A 67 -7.23 -14.90 7.37
CA GLU A 67 -6.86 -16.31 7.41
C GLU A 67 -5.46 -16.60 6.87
N LYS A 68 -4.95 -15.76 5.96
CA LYS A 68 -3.68 -15.97 5.28
C LYS A 68 -2.83 -14.72 5.26
N ALA A 69 -1.55 -14.91 4.98
CA ALA A 69 -0.60 -13.84 4.75
C ALA A 69 0.62 -14.37 3.99
N MET A 70 1.52 -13.48 3.62
CA MET A 70 2.84 -13.85 3.13
C MET A 70 3.85 -13.83 4.26
N LEU A 71 4.76 -14.79 4.27
CA LEU A 71 5.95 -14.81 5.10
C LEU A 71 7.16 -14.98 4.19
N VAL A 72 8.23 -14.23 4.41
CA VAL A 72 9.48 -14.30 3.65
C VAL A 72 10.70 -14.24 4.56
N TRP A 73 11.78 -14.88 4.16
CA TRP A 73 13.08 -14.86 4.82
C TRP A 73 14.19 -14.86 3.76
N TRP A 74 15.39 -14.36 4.08
CA TRP A 74 16.49 -14.09 3.11
C TRP A 74 16.18 -13.04 2.04
N ASP A 75 17.22 -12.55 1.36
CA ASP A 75 17.15 -11.47 0.36
C ASP A 75 17.01 -11.96 -1.09
N ASP A 76 16.97 -13.28 -1.31
CA ASP A 76 16.78 -13.89 -2.62
C ASP A 76 15.29 -14.01 -3.02
N VAL A 77 14.38 -13.50 -2.19
CA VAL A 77 12.93 -13.54 -2.36
C VAL A 77 12.33 -12.14 -2.47
N GLY A 78 11.28 -12.04 -3.26
CA GLY A 78 10.38 -10.90 -3.25
C GLY A 78 9.21 -11.13 -4.18
N MET A 79 8.33 -10.14 -4.25
CA MET A 79 7.12 -10.24 -5.05
C MET A 79 6.60 -8.87 -5.47
N TYR A 80 5.82 -8.87 -6.54
CA TYR A 80 5.16 -7.69 -7.05
C TYR A 80 3.80 -8.02 -7.66
N GLN A 81 3.01 -6.98 -7.82
CA GLN A 81 1.79 -7.01 -8.63
C GLN A 81 1.75 -5.77 -9.52
N ASP A 82 1.48 -6.01 -10.80
CA ASP A 82 1.30 -4.95 -11.79
C ASP A 82 -0.10 -4.33 -11.66
N VAL A 83 -0.17 -3.01 -11.78
CA VAL A 83 -1.37 -2.18 -11.80
C VAL A 83 -1.44 -1.52 -13.19
N PHE A 84 -2.44 -1.89 -13.97
CA PHE A 84 -2.53 -1.53 -15.40
C PHE A 84 -3.20 -0.18 -15.66
N ASP A 85 -4.08 0.29 -14.77
CA ASP A 85 -4.91 1.49 -14.99
C ASP A 85 -4.31 2.72 -14.30
N VAL A 86 -3.07 3.07 -14.66
CA VAL A 86 -2.39 4.25 -14.08
C VAL A 86 -2.57 5.48 -14.97
N VAL A 87 -2.73 6.64 -14.34
CA VAL A 87 -2.95 7.91 -15.04
C VAL A 87 -1.80 8.85 -14.72
N VAL A 88 -1.10 9.31 -15.75
CA VAL A 88 0.02 10.24 -15.64
C VAL A 88 -0.40 11.48 -14.84
N GLY A 89 0.45 11.90 -13.90
CA GLY A 89 0.24 13.06 -13.03
C GLY A 89 -0.68 12.79 -11.83
N GLN A 90 -1.35 11.64 -11.77
CA GLN A 90 -2.12 11.28 -10.58
C GLN A 90 -1.23 10.71 -9.48
N GLU A 91 -1.58 11.01 -8.24
CA GLU A 91 -0.95 10.45 -7.06
C GLU A 91 -1.65 9.15 -6.65
N TYR A 92 -0.88 8.16 -6.25
CA TYR A 92 -1.35 6.88 -5.74
C TYR A 92 -0.78 6.66 -4.33
N GLN A 93 -1.61 6.15 -3.42
CA GLN A 93 -1.21 5.73 -2.10
C GLN A 93 -0.99 4.22 -2.11
N PHE A 94 0.17 3.83 -1.62
CA PHE A 94 0.60 2.45 -1.45
C PHE A 94 0.60 2.14 0.04
N SER A 95 0.18 0.93 0.40
CA SER A 95 0.32 0.44 1.76
C SER A 95 0.41 -1.06 1.86
N VAL A 96 1.00 -1.55 2.95
CA VAL A 96 0.98 -2.95 3.37
C VAL A 96 1.23 -3.00 4.87
N SER A 97 0.62 -3.95 5.57
CA SER A 97 0.93 -4.22 6.97
C SER A 97 2.03 -5.27 7.06
N ALA A 98 3.01 -5.08 7.94
CA ALA A 98 4.10 -6.03 8.15
C ALA A 98 4.34 -6.31 9.64
N ILE A 99 4.82 -7.51 9.96
CA ILE A 99 5.07 -7.99 11.32
C ILE A 99 6.24 -8.98 11.30
N THR A 100 6.96 -9.11 12.41
CA THR A 100 7.92 -10.20 12.63
C THR A 100 7.64 -10.88 13.95
N LYS A 101 7.93 -12.18 14.04
CA LYS A 101 7.69 -13.00 15.24
C LYS A 101 8.75 -12.70 16.29
N ALA A 102 8.43 -12.63 17.58
CA ALA A 102 9.45 -12.49 18.62
C ALA A 102 10.49 -13.63 18.60
N ILE A 103 10.03 -14.86 18.35
CA ILE A 103 10.89 -16.06 18.30
C ILE A 103 11.76 -16.14 17.05
N ASP A 104 11.40 -15.42 15.99
CA ASP A 104 12.06 -15.45 14.67
C ASP A 104 12.21 -14.05 14.09
N LYS A 105 12.66 -13.13 14.95
CA LYS A 105 12.75 -11.71 14.65
C LYS A 105 13.63 -11.46 13.42
N LEU A 106 13.14 -10.62 12.50
CA LEU A 106 13.87 -10.15 11.32
C LEU A 106 15.16 -9.42 11.71
N LYS A 107 16.27 -9.84 11.10
CA LYS A 107 17.62 -9.45 11.50
C LYS A 107 18.54 -9.29 10.30
N GLY A 108 19.12 -8.10 10.14
CA GLY A 108 20.10 -7.81 9.08
C GLY A 108 19.48 -7.64 7.69
N TRP A 109 18.16 -7.64 7.64
CA TRP A 109 17.33 -7.47 6.46
C TRP A 109 16.25 -6.44 6.75
N ASP A 110 15.90 -5.64 5.75
CA ASP A 110 14.71 -4.80 5.78
C ASP A 110 13.74 -5.27 4.71
N LEU A 111 12.44 -5.34 5.03
CA LEU A 111 11.40 -5.44 4.01
C LEU A 111 11.20 -4.07 3.40
N VAL A 112 11.54 -3.91 2.13
CA VAL A 112 11.37 -2.66 1.40
C VAL A 112 10.13 -2.74 0.52
N VAL A 113 9.30 -1.70 0.61
CA VAL A 113 8.13 -1.49 -0.24
C VAL A 113 8.45 -0.39 -1.23
N LYS A 114 8.24 -0.65 -2.52
CA LYS A 114 8.47 0.32 -3.60
C LYS A 114 7.25 0.45 -4.50
N ALA A 115 7.08 1.64 -5.06
CA ALA A 115 6.27 1.89 -6.23
C ALA A 115 7.19 1.98 -7.44
N GLU A 116 6.99 1.12 -8.43
CA GLU A 116 7.71 1.16 -9.70
C GLU A 116 6.77 1.58 -10.84
N TRP A 117 7.24 2.45 -11.72
CA TRP A 117 6.50 2.90 -12.89
C TRP A 117 7.20 2.42 -14.15
N THR A 118 6.44 1.83 -15.06
CA THR A 118 6.98 1.27 -16.30
C THR A 118 6.25 1.80 -17.53
N ALA A 119 6.97 1.91 -18.64
CA ALA A 119 6.40 2.22 -19.95
C ALA A 119 5.64 1.02 -20.53
N GLU A 120 4.93 1.21 -21.65
CA GLU A 120 4.17 0.16 -22.36
C GLU A 120 5.02 -1.06 -22.75
N ASN A 121 6.33 -0.85 -22.98
CA ASN A 121 7.29 -1.91 -23.28
C ASN A 121 7.91 -2.54 -22.03
N TRP A 122 7.35 -2.27 -20.85
CA TRP A 122 7.81 -2.73 -19.54
C TRP A 122 9.19 -2.21 -19.09
N ALA A 123 9.74 -1.20 -19.78
CA ALA A 123 10.96 -0.54 -19.30
C ALA A 123 10.64 0.29 -18.06
N THR A 124 11.43 0.11 -16.99
CA THR A 124 11.34 0.93 -15.77
C THR A 124 11.67 2.39 -16.07
N ILE A 125 10.74 3.28 -15.73
CA ILE A 125 10.87 4.74 -15.84
C ILE A 125 11.39 5.31 -14.53
N SER A 126 10.78 4.91 -13.42
CA SER A 126 11.20 5.33 -12.10
C SER A 126 10.77 4.32 -11.04
N SER A 127 11.43 4.39 -9.89
CA SER A 127 11.12 3.62 -8.70
C SER A 127 11.19 4.56 -7.50
N THR A 128 10.15 4.56 -6.68
CA THR A 128 10.04 5.32 -5.44
C THR A 128 9.92 4.36 -4.28
N GLU A 129 10.78 4.51 -3.30
CA GLU A 129 10.65 3.79 -2.03
C GLU A 129 9.49 4.37 -1.22
N ILE A 130 8.57 3.50 -0.82
CA ILE A 130 7.37 3.88 -0.06
C ILE A 130 7.65 3.80 1.44
N GLY A 131 8.39 2.78 1.87
CA GLY A 131 8.71 2.59 3.27
C GLY A 131 9.21 1.17 3.56
N HIS A 132 9.53 0.95 4.83
CA HIS A 132 10.28 -0.22 5.30
C HIS A 132 9.65 -0.85 6.55
N PHE A 133 9.74 -2.18 6.64
CA PHE A 133 9.86 -2.86 7.92
C PHE A 133 11.35 -3.09 8.20
N VAL A 134 11.88 -2.41 9.21
CA VAL A 134 13.31 -2.37 9.53
C VAL A 134 13.64 -3.55 10.43
N GLY A 135 14.52 -4.44 9.98
CA GLY A 135 15.03 -5.51 10.83
C GLY A 135 15.99 -4.97 11.89
N ALA A 136 16.24 -5.78 12.93
CA ALA A 136 17.28 -5.43 13.87
C ALA A 136 18.64 -5.34 13.16
N LYS A 137 19.51 -4.44 13.65
CA LYS A 137 20.91 -4.30 13.19
C LYS A 137 21.90 -4.59 14.31
N SER A 138 21.45 -4.48 15.56
CA SER A 138 22.18 -4.87 16.75
C SER A 138 21.22 -5.02 17.94
N GLU A 139 21.74 -5.35 19.12
CA GLU A 139 20.93 -5.28 20.35
C GLU A 139 20.53 -3.84 20.72
N SER A 140 21.36 -2.85 20.38
CA SER A 140 21.09 -1.43 20.63
C SER A 140 20.28 -0.76 19.52
N ASP A 141 20.18 -1.40 18.35
CA ASP A 141 19.32 -1.00 17.23
C ASP A 141 18.38 -2.16 16.90
N PRO A 142 17.28 -2.31 17.66
CA PRO A 142 16.40 -3.45 17.55
C PRO A 142 15.53 -3.42 16.28
N GLY A 143 15.58 -2.39 15.44
CA GLY A 143 14.65 -2.23 14.32
C GLY A 143 13.20 -2.06 14.79
N ASP A 144 12.25 -2.44 13.94
CA ASP A 144 10.82 -2.42 14.26
C ASP A 144 10.44 -3.47 15.33
N GLY A 145 9.31 -3.21 15.99
CA GLY A 145 8.78 -4.08 17.05
C GLY A 145 8.42 -5.49 16.56
N VAL A 146 8.34 -6.43 17.49
CA VAL A 146 7.92 -7.82 17.24
C VAL A 146 6.47 -8.02 17.66
N ASP A 147 5.79 -9.00 17.07
CA ASP A 147 4.40 -9.39 17.40
C ASP A 147 3.39 -8.23 17.37
N THR A 148 3.67 -7.20 16.58
CA THR A 148 2.78 -6.06 16.35
C THR A 148 2.83 -5.66 14.88
N TRP A 149 1.67 -5.58 14.24
CA TRP A 149 1.55 -5.12 12.86
C TRP A 149 1.93 -3.64 12.74
N LYS A 150 2.86 -3.35 11.83
CA LYS A 150 3.22 -2.01 11.41
C LYS A 150 2.64 -1.74 10.03
N LEU A 151 1.88 -0.65 9.89
CA LEU A 151 1.47 -0.16 8.58
C LEU A 151 2.63 0.57 7.91
N ILE A 152 3.06 0.08 6.75
CA ILE A 152 3.94 0.79 5.84
C ILE A 152 3.03 1.50 4.83
N THR A 153 3.16 2.81 4.69
CA THR A 153 2.37 3.59 3.72
C THR A 153 3.12 4.80 3.23
N GLY A 154 2.83 5.19 1.99
CA GLY A 154 3.35 6.39 1.35
C GLY A 154 2.64 6.63 0.02
N THR A 155 3.00 7.72 -0.65
CA THR A 155 2.42 8.08 -1.95
C THR A 155 3.50 8.19 -3.02
N ALA A 156 3.10 7.98 -4.28
CA ALA A 156 3.93 8.25 -5.44
C ALA A 156 3.07 8.80 -6.57
N VAL A 157 3.62 9.77 -7.31
CA VAL A 157 2.98 10.36 -8.48
C VAL A 157 3.39 9.58 -9.72
N CYS A 158 2.41 9.19 -10.54
CA CYS A 158 2.65 8.53 -11.82
C CYS A 158 3.38 9.49 -12.77
N PRO A 159 4.62 9.20 -13.18
CA PRO A 159 5.43 10.11 -13.99
C PRO A 159 4.99 10.11 -15.45
N GLU A 160 5.47 11.09 -16.23
CA GLU A 160 5.26 11.12 -17.67
C GLU A 160 5.83 9.86 -18.35
N GLY A 161 5.08 9.31 -19.31
CA GLY A 161 5.46 8.12 -20.07
C GLY A 161 5.13 6.79 -19.39
N ALA A 162 4.69 6.79 -18.12
CA ALA A 162 4.25 5.57 -17.45
C ALA A 162 2.92 5.06 -18.00
N ALA A 163 2.88 3.77 -18.28
CA ALA A 163 1.70 3.02 -18.70
C ALA A 163 1.23 2.04 -17.62
N HIS A 164 2.14 1.58 -16.75
CA HIS A 164 1.83 0.65 -15.66
C HIS A 164 2.52 1.07 -14.37
N GLY A 165 1.87 0.80 -13.24
CA GLY A 165 2.46 0.90 -11.90
C GLY A 165 2.68 -0.48 -11.30
N LYS A 166 3.56 -0.61 -10.32
CA LYS A 166 3.78 -1.85 -9.57
C LYS A 166 3.95 -1.52 -8.10
N ILE A 167 3.34 -2.33 -7.24
CA ILE A 167 3.80 -2.44 -5.85
C ILE A 167 4.80 -3.59 -5.78
N TYR A 168 5.93 -3.34 -5.15
CA TYR A 168 7.06 -4.27 -5.11
C TYR A 168 7.54 -4.44 -3.66
N PHE A 169 7.72 -5.69 -3.25
CA PHE A 169 8.22 -6.09 -1.94
C PHE A 169 9.50 -6.92 -2.08
N GLN A 170 10.53 -6.58 -1.33
CA GLN A 170 11.77 -7.35 -1.30
C GLN A 170 12.48 -7.18 0.04
N LEU A 171 13.07 -8.28 0.53
CA LEU A 171 14.06 -8.21 1.60
C LEU A 171 15.40 -7.74 1.03
N VAL A 172 15.97 -6.69 1.61
CA VAL A 172 17.28 -6.18 1.22
C VAL A 172 18.23 -6.23 2.41
N GLN A 173 19.51 -6.49 2.15
CA GLN A 173 20.52 -6.46 3.19
C GLN A 173 20.60 -5.07 3.82
N CYS A 174 20.51 -5.02 5.14
CA CYS A 174 20.62 -3.78 5.90
C CYS A 174 21.83 -3.83 6.83
N GLY A 175 22.92 -3.20 6.37
CA GLY A 175 24.16 -3.03 7.11
C GLY A 175 25.07 -4.27 7.18
N ASP A 176 26.24 -4.06 7.78
CA ASP A 176 27.29 -5.08 7.94
C ASP A 176 27.07 -5.93 9.20
N TRP A 177 25.85 -6.46 9.38
CA TRP A 177 25.64 -7.36 10.53
C TRP A 177 26.32 -8.70 10.26
N GLY A 178 27.16 -9.15 11.20
CA GLY A 178 27.87 -10.45 11.10
C GLY A 178 26.96 -11.68 11.15
N TYR A 179 25.65 -11.49 11.36
CA TYR A 179 24.64 -12.54 11.35
C TYR A 179 23.32 -11.98 10.80
N THR A 180 22.78 -12.64 9.79
CA THR A 180 21.48 -12.34 9.18
C THR A 180 20.48 -13.46 9.49
N GLY A 181 19.18 -13.15 9.58
CA GLY A 181 18.16 -14.16 9.84
C GLY A 181 16.78 -13.62 10.17
N GLY A 182 15.91 -14.52 10.64
CA GLY A 182 14.52 -14.20 10.93
C GLY A 182 13.63 -14.14 9.69
N SER A 183 12.36 -13.86 9.94
CA SER A 183 11.34 -13.72 8.90
C SER A 183 10.49 -12.49 9.11
N VAL A 184 9.84 -12.05 8.04
CA VAL A 184 8.83 -11.00 8.08
C VAL A 184 7.57 -11.51 7.41
N CYS A 185 6.43 -11.21 8.01
CA CYS A 185 5.13 -11.47 7.44
C CYS A 185 4.53 -10.16 6.96
N PHE A 186 3.79 -10.19 5.88
CA PHE A 186 3.07 -9.02 5.39
C PHE A 186 1.72 -9.40 4.77
N ASP A 187 0.78 -8.46 4.88
CA ASP A 187 -0.63 -8.68 4.59
C ASP A 187 -1.36 -7.35 4.33
N ASN A 188 -2.58 -7.41 3.77
CA ASN A 188 -3.44 -6.27 3.47
C ASN A 188 -2.74 -5.17 2.63
N ALA A 189 -2.06 -5.60 1.57
CA ALA A 189 -1.49 -4.73 0.57
C ALA A 189 -2.60 -3.95 -0.16
N SER A 190 -2.36 -2.67 -0.39
CA SER A 190 -3.30 -1.80 -1.09
C SER A 190 -2.60 -0.77 -1.95
N VAL A 191 -3.18 -0.53 -3.12
CA VAL A 191 -2.86 0.62 -3.97
C VAL A 191 -4.16 1.32 -4.31
N VAL A 192 -4.27 2.59 -3.95
CA VAL A 192 -5.44 3.40 -4.24
C VAL A 192 -5.03 4.71 -4.88
N LEU A 193 -5.77 5.16 -5.88
CA LEU A 193 -5.64 6.52 -6.41
C LEU A 193 -5.87 7.51 -5.24
N VAL A 194 -5.15 8.62 -5.17
CA VAL A 194 -5.40 9.73 -4.24
C VAL A 194 -6.20 10.82 -4.98
N PRO A 195 -7.35 11.28 -4.46
CA PRO A 195 -8.11 12.33 -5.13
C PRO A 195 -7.32 13.63 -5.12
N GLU A 196 -7.33 14.35 -6.24
CA GLU A 196 -6.98 15.76 -6.19
C GLU A 196 -7.85 16.47 -5.14
N PRO A 197 -7.26 17.29 -4.26
CA PRO A 197 -8.03 18.07 -3.31
C PRO A 197 -9.10 18.88 -4.05
N MET A 198 -10.38 18.73 -3.65
CA MET A 198 -11.52 19.47 -4.22
C MET A 198 -11.38 20.99 -4.17
N THR A 199 -10.33 21.51 -3.54
CA THR A 199 -9.93 22.92 -3.52
C THR A 199 -9.86 23.50 -4.95
N MET A 200 -9.47 22.72 -5.96
CA MET A 200 -9.50 23.16 -7.36
C MET A 200 -10.92 23.37 -7.89
N THR A 201 -11.87 22.52 -7.50
CA THR A 201 -13.30 22.67 -7.83
C THR A 201 -13.90 23.91 -7.14
N LEU A 202 -13.50 24.18 -5.90
CA LEU A 202 -13.97 25.35 -5.15
C LEU A 202 -13.46 26.68 -5.74
N LEU A 203 -12.22 26.70 -6.27
CA LEU A 203 -11.67 27.85 -6.99
C LEU A 203 -12.44 28.15 -8.29
N GLY A 204 -12.85 27.11 -9.03
CA GLY A 204 -13.68 27.25 -10.23
C GLY A 204 -15.08 27.81 -9.94
N ILE A 205 -15.74 27.31 -8.88
CA ILE A 205 -17.08 27.78 -8.49
C ILE A 205 -17.03 29.19 -7.88
N GLY A 206 -16.02 29.47 -7.04
CA GLY A 206 -15.80 30.80 -6.46
C GLY A 206 -15.55 31.86 -7.52
N GLY A 207 -14.71 31.57 -8.53
CA GLY A 207 -14.44 32.49 -9.64
C GLY A 207 -15.70 32.84 -10.47
N MET A 208 -16.58 31.87 -10.72
CA MET A 208 -17.84 32.12 -11.43
C MET A 208 -18.84 32.99 -10.64
N LEU A 209 -18.84 32.90 -9.31
CA LEU A 209 -19.71 33.75 -8.47
C LEU A 209 -19.24 35.22 -8.44
N PHE A 210 -17.93 35.47 -8.58
CA PHE A 210 -17.39 36.84 -8.64
C PHE A 210 -17.53 37.51 -10.01
N ILE A 211 -17.57 36.74 -11.11
CA ILE A 211 -17.79 37.29 -12.47
C ILE A 211 -19.21 37.83 -12.63
N ARG A 212 -20.18 37.33 -11.86
CA ARG A 212 -21.60 37.71 -12.00
C ARG A 212 -22.01 39.00 -11.28
N ARG A 213 -21.09 39.67 -10.55
CA ARG A 213 -21.36 40.91 -9.79
C ARG A 213 -20.94 42.21 -10.50
N ARG A 214 -20.50 42.15 -11.76
CA ARG A 214 -20.27 43.35 -12.57
C ARG A 214 -21.43 43.60 -13.55
N LYS A 215 -22.57 44.03 -13.03
CA LYS A 215 -23.58 44.82 -13.74
C LYS A 215 -24.27 45.74 -12.75
#